data_AF-A0AAU9AC49-F1
#
_entry.id   AF-A0AAU9AC49-F1
#
_cell.length_a   1.000
_cell.length_b   1.000
_cell.length_c   1.000
_cell.angle_alpha   90.00
_cell.angle_beta   90.00
_cell.angle_gamma   90.00
#
_symmetry.space_group_name_H-M   'P 1'
#
loop_
_entity.id
_entity.type
_entity.pdbx_description
1 polymer ?
#
loop_
_entity_poly.entity_id
_entity_poly.type
_entity_poly.pdbx_seq_one_letter_code
_entity_poly.pdbx_strand_id
1 'polypeptide(L)'
;MSGLWDAQQRQWLQAMGYSVLALAGDESAATGAAEAPAPGEAVRSQASQNAENVRSDAGRRAPPASAARGQGAGDALLRNLLRAARREPGDAEVLALFDPAALRAPAAKRALWPSLRALRRGSGRGPRG
;
A
#
# COMPACT_ATOMS: atom_id res chain seq x y z
N MET A 1 -13.77 26.33 -14.56
CA MET A 1 -13.33 25.95 -13.20
C MET A 1 -13.37 24.43 -13.12
N SER A 2 -12.24 23.77 -13.39
CA SER A 2 -12.15 22.31 -13.44
C SER A 2 -12.40 21.79 -12.02
N GLY A 3 -13.56 21.18 -11.81
CA GLY A 3 -13.94 20.58 -10.53
C GLY A 3 -12.85 19.62 -10.05
N LEU A 4 -12.72 19.52 -8.74
CA LEU A 4 -11.63 18.87 -8.00
C LEU A 4 -11.38 17.38 -8.37
N TRP A 5 -12.12 16.80 -9.33
CA TRP A 5 -11.93 15.43 -9.79
C TRP A 5 -12.32 15.18 -11.25
N ASP A 6 -11.45 14.51 -12.00
CA ASP A 6 -11.74 14.01 -13.33
C ASP A 6 -12.72 12.81 -13.31
N ALA A 7 -13.50 12.64 -14.38
CA ALA A 7 -14.53 11.59 -14.50
C ALA A 7 -13.93 10.18 -14.42
N GLN A 8 -12.76 9.97 -15.04
CA GLN A 8 -12.09 8.66 -15.03
C GLN A 8 -11.64 8.24 -13.63
N GLN A 9 -11.22 9.19 -12.80
CA GLN A 9 -10.75 8.90 -11.44
C GLN A 9 -11.90 8.49 -10.52
N ARG A 10 -13.09 9.10 -10.69
CA ARG A 10 -14.29 8.68 -9.97
C ARG A 10 -14.72 7.26 -10.34
N GLN A 11 -14.63 6.92 -11.63
CA GLN A 11 -14.96 5.59 -12.12
C GLN A 11 -14.04 4.51 -11.53
N TRP A 12 -12.74 4.77 -11.42
CA TRP A 12 -11.82 3.82 -10.79
C TRP A 12 -12.08 3.61 -9.31
N LEU A 13 -12.52 4.62 -8.58
CA LEU A 13 -12.86 4.46 -7.17
C LEU A 13 -14.14 3.67 -6.95
N GLN A 14 -15.16 3.91 -7.78
CA GLN A 14 -16.39 3.12 -7.76
C GLN A 14 -16.11 1.65 -8.12
N ALA A 15 -15.28 1.40 -9.13
CA ALA A 15 -14.87 0.06 -9.51
C ALA A 15 -14.09 -0.68 -8.39
N MET A 16 -13.41 0.07 -7.52
CA MET A 16 -12.70 -0.45 -6.35
C MET A 16 -13.61 -0.60 -5.10
N GLY A 17 -14.91 -0.30 -5.22
CA GLY A 17 -15.88 -0.43 -4.15
C GLY A 17 -15.94 0.74 -3.16
N TYR A 18 -15.29 1.87 -3.47
CA TYR A 18 -15.38 3.07 -2.65
C TYR A 18 -16.61 3.90 -3.00
N SER A 19 -17.42 4.25 -1.99
CA SER A 19 -18.52 5.20 -2.15
C SER A 19 -17.99 6.63 -2.19
N VAL A 20 -18.09 7.28 -3.35
CA VAL A 20 -17.70 8.70 -3.51
C VAL A 20 -18.87 9.58 -3.09
N LEU A 21 -18.75 10.20 -1.92
CA LEU A 21 -19.73 11.17 -1.41
C LEU A 21 -19.41 12.55 -2.00
N ALA A 22 -20.32 13.10 -2.80
CA ALA A 22 -20.27 14.50 -3.19
C ALA A 22 -20.77 15.35 -2.01
N LEU A 23 -20.03 16.38 -1.64
CA LEU A 23 -20.52 17.37 -0.68
C LEU A 23 -21.66 18.12 -1.36
N ALA A 24 -22.88 17.90 -0.88
CA ALA A 24 -24.09 18.48 -1.45
C ALA A 24 -24.05 20.01 -1.34
N GLY A 25 -23.85 20.65 -2.48
CA GLY A 25 -24.21 22.04 -2.72
C GLY A 25 -25.05 22.06 -3.99
N ASP A 26 -26.35 22.23 -3.79
CA ASP A 26 -27.47 22.32 -4.74
C ASP A 26 -28.08 21.01 -5.30
N GLU A 27 -29.02 20.48 -4.51
CA GLU A 27 -30.34 19.92 -4.85
C GLU A 27 -30.55 19.14 -6.18
N SER A 28 -30.95 17.88 -6.07
CA SER A 28 -32.37 17.49 -6.18
C SER A 28 -32.53 15.96 -6.27
N ALA A 29 -33.50 15.45 -5.52
CA ALA A 29 -33.76 14.06 -5.16
C ALA A 29 -34.14 13.11 -6.31
N ALA A 30 -33.81 11.82 -6.14
CA ALA A 30 -34.69 10.69 -6.47
C ALA A 30 -34.23 9.37 -5.81
N THR A 31 -35.16 8.79 -5.06
CA THR A 31 -35.13 7.54 -4.28
C THR A 31 -35.05 6.28 -5.13
N GLY A 32 -34.43 5.20 -4.62
CA GLY A 32 -34.63 3.85 -5.18
C GLY A 32 -33.74 2.78 -4.54
N ALA A 33 -34.31 2.03 -3.59
CA ALA A 33 -33.68 0.91 -2.88
C ALA A 33 -33.54 -0.36 -3.74
N ALA A 34 -32.45 -1.12 -3.55
CA ALA A 34 -32.45 -2.59 -3.67
C ALA A 34 -31.20 -3.18 -2.98
N GLU A 35 -31.47 -4.11 -2.07
CA GLU A 35 -30.58 -4.79 -1.13
C GLU A 35 -29.96 -6.06 -1.75
N ALA A 36 -28.66 -6.32 -1.50
CA ALA A 36 -27.96 -7.58 -1.81
C ALA A 36 -26.67 -7.73 -0.94
N PRO A 37 -26.10 -8.94 -0.76
CA PRO A 37 -25.77 -9.51 0.57
C PRO A 37 -24.36 -9.24 1.11
N ALA A 38 -24.19 -9.47 2.42
CA ALA A 38 -23.07 -9.04 3.26
C ALA A 38 -21.74 -9.82 3.08
N PRO A 39 -20.59 -9.12 2.92
CA PRO A 39 -19.23 -9.62 3.18
C PRO A 39 -18.64 -9.06 4.50
N GLY A 40 -19.48 -8.90 5.53
CA GLY A 40 -19.21 -8.03 6.69
C GLY A 40 -18.44 -8.64 7.87
N GLU A 41 -18.01 -9.91 7.80
CA GLU A 41 -17.37 -10.59 8.94
C GLU A 41 -15.84 -10.54 8.89
N ALA A 42 -15.23 -10.73 7.72
CA ALA A 42 -13.76 -10.73 7.58
C ALA A 42 -13.14 -9.34 7.79
N VAL A 43 -13.85 -8.27 7.39
CA VAL A 43 -13.42 -6.87 7.58
C VAL A 43 -13.48 -6.47 9.05
N ARG A 44 -14.44 -7.02 9.80
CA ARG A 44 -14.67 -6.71 11.22
C ARG A 44 -13.54 -7.27 12.09
N SER A 45 -13.11 -8.50 11.82
CA SER A 45 -11.99 -9.14 12.52
C SER A 45 -10.66 -8.42 12.29
N GLN A 46 -10.41 -7.91 11.08
CA GLN A 46 -9.20 -7.12 10.78
C GLN A 46 -9.24 -5.73 11.42
N ALA A 47 -10.41 -5.08 11.44
CA ALA A 47 -10.58 -3.78 12.09
C ALA A 47 -10.35 -3.85 13.61
N SER A 48 -10.85 -4.92 14.27
CA SER A 48 -10.62 -5.15 15.70
C SER A 48 -9.15 -5.38 16.03
N GLN A 49 -8.45 -6.20 15.24
CA GLN A 49 -7.02 -6.45 15.41
C GLN A 49 -6.18 -5.17 15.24
N ASN A 50 -6.54 -4.31 14.29
CA ASN A 50 -5.87 -3.04 14.07
C ASN A 50 -6.12 -2.05 15.24
N ALA A 51 -7.35 -1.97 15.73
CA ALA A 51 -7.71 -1.11 16.86
C ALA A 51 -6.98 -1.50 18.16
N GLU A 52 -6.79 -2.80 18.39
CA GLU A 52 -6.06 -3.32 19.56
C GLU A 52 -4.56 -3.04 19.49
N ASN A 53 -3.98 -3.11 18.28
CA ASN A 53 -2.59 -2.75 18.03
C ASN A 53 -2.33 -1.24 18.25
N VAL A 54 -3.26 -0.38 17.82
CA VAL A 54 -3.18 1.08 18.01
C VAL A 54 -3.27 1.47 19.49
N ARG A 55 -4.14 0.80 20.28
CA ARG A 55 -4.26 1.05 21.73
C ARG A 55 -3.01 0.61 22.49
N SER A 56 -2.39 -0.47 22.04
CA SER A 56 -1.17 -1.01 22.67
C SER A 56 0.06 -0.10 22.45
N ASP A 57 0.11 0.66 21.35
CA ASP A 57 1.18 1.62 21.06
C ASP A 57 1.06 2.92 21.89
N ALA A 58 -0.16 3.34 22.25
CA ALA A 58 -0.41 4.59 22.96
C ALA A 58 0.08 4.60 24.43
N GLY A 59 0.31 3.43 25.04
CA GLY A 59 0.70 3.28 26.45
C GLY A 59 2.19 3.47 26.76
N ARG A 60 3.07 3.61 25.76
CA ARG A 60 4.52 3.77 25.98
C ARG A 60 5.03 5.05 25.36
N ARG A 61 5.14 6.13 26.14
CA ARG A 61 5.87 7.32 25.69
C ARG A 61 6.89 7.84 26.70
N ALA A 62 8.15 7.53 26.40
CA ALA A 62 9.31 8.39 26.62
C ALA A 62 10.09 8.49 25.28
N PRO A 63 10.67 9.66 24.90
CA PRO A 63 11.22 9.88 23.55
C PRO A 63 12.67 9.39 23.45
N PRO A 64 12.95 8.39 22.57
CA PRO A 64 13.68 8.63 21.32
C PRO A 64 13.23 7.70 20.16
N ALA A 65 11.93 7.35 20.12
CA ALA A 65 11.43 6.25 19.27
C ALA A 65 11.22 6.57 17.78
N SER A 66 11.35 7.81 17.32
CA SER A 66 10.99 8.17 15.93
C SER A 66 12.02 7.70 14.90
N ALA A 67 13.32 7.77 15.21
CA ALA A 67 14.37 7.25 14.33
C ALA A 67 14.32 5.72 14.27
N ALA A 68 14.16 5.05 15.41
CA ALA A 68 14.03 3.58 15.49
C ALA A 68 12.83 3.04 14.70
N ARG A 69 11.68 3.75 14.74
CA ARG A 69 10.50 3.41 13.92
C ARG A 69 10.75 3.60 12.42
N GLY A 70 11.49 4.64 12.04
CA GLY A 70 11.91 4.87 10.65
C GLY A 70 12.83 3.78 10.11
N GLN A 71 13.81 3.35 10.91
CA GLN A 71 14.72 2.24 10.59
C GLN A 71 13.96 0.93 10.38
N GLY A 72 13.10 0.54 11.34
CA GLY A 72 12.37 -0.73 11.25
C GLY A 72 11.41 -0.80 10.05
N ALA A 73 10.81 0.33 9.66
CA ALA A 73 10.00 0.43 8.45
C ALA A 73 10.85 0.30 7.16
N GLY A 74 12.06 0.87 7.15
CA GLY A 74 13.04 0.70 6.08
C GLY A 74 13.47 -0.76 5.91
N ASP A 75 13.76 -1.44 7.02
CA ASP A 75 14.15 -2.86 7.00
C ASP A 75 13.02 -3.77 6.50
N ALA A 76 11.77 -3.48 6.91
CA ALA A 76 10.61 -4.20 6.41
C ALA A 76 10.39 -3.98 4.90
N LEU A 77 10.63 -2.76 4.41
CA LEU A 77 10.56 -2.46 2.98
C LEU A 77 11.64 -3.21 2.19
N LEU A 78 12.89 -3.20 2.67
CA LEU A 78 13.99 -3.92 2.05
C LEU A 78 13.71 -5.43 1.96
N ARG A 79 13.23 -6.04 3.06
CA ARG A 79 12.82 -7.46 3.08
C ARG A 79 11.74 -7.76 2.03
N ASN A 80 10.76 -6.87 1.88
CA ASN A 80 9.71 -7.04 0.88
C ASN A 80 10.22 -6.92 -0.56
N LEU A 81 11.18 -6.04 -0.83
CA LEU A 81 11.81 -5.90 -2.15
C LEU A 81 12.61 -7.14 -2.53
N LEU A 82 13.45 -7.64 -1.62
CA LEU A 82 14.20 -8.89 -1.80
C LEU A 82 13.26 -10.07 -2.08
N ARG A 83 12.18 -10.18 -1.31
CA ARG A 83 11.12 -11.18 -1.54
C ARG A 83 10.47 -11.01 -2.92
N ALA A 84 10.14 -9.79 -3.33
CA ALA A 84 9.50 -9.53 -4.62
C ALA A 84 10.40 -9.86 -5.82
N ALA A 85 11.71 -9.65 -5.66
CA ALA A 85 12.75 -10.02 -6.62
C ALA A 85 13.12 -11.52 -6.57
N ARG A 86 12.65 -12.27 -5.55
CA ARG A 86 13.09 -13.64 -5.23
C ARG A 86 14.61 -13.75 -5.04
N ARG A 87 15.18 -12.82 -4.27
CA ARG A 87 16.61 -12.76 -3.98
C ARG A 87 16.90 -13.07 -2.51
N GLU A 88 18.11 -13.53 -2.27
CA GLU A 88 18.63 -13.82 -0.93
C GLU A 88 18.89 -12.52 -0.14
N PRO A 89 18.84 -12.58 1.20
CA PRO A 89 19.28 -11.47 2.05
C PRO A 89 20.70 -11.02 1.67
N GLY A 90 20.88 -9.72 1.42
CA GLY A 90 22.20 -9.18 1.04
C GLY A 90 22.50 -9.17 -0.45
N ASP A 91 21.55 -9.52 -1.32
CA ASP A 91 21.71 -9.43 -2.78
C ASP A 91 22.08 -8.01 -3.22
N ALA A 92 23.26 -7.87 -3.83
CA ALA A 92 23.84 -6.59 -4.17
C ALA A 92 23.03 -5.83 -5.25
N GLU A 93 22.38 -6.54 -6.17
CA GLU A 93 21.58 -5.92 -7.24
C GLU A 93 20.33 -5.25 -6.66
N VAL A 94 19.66 -5.89 -5.69
CA VAL A 94 18.51 -5.29 -4.99
C VAL A 94 18.94 -4.18 -4.04
N LEU A 95 20.07 -4.34 -3.33
CA LEU A 95 20.60 -3.30 -2.44
C LEU A 95 20.98 -2.02 -3.20
N ALA A 96 21.57 -2.14 -4.40
CA ALA A 96 21.91 -0.99 -5.24
C ALA A 96 20.68 -0.20 -5.72
N LEU A 97 19.52 -0.85 -5.80
CA LEU A 97 18.25 -0.24 -6.20
C LEU A 97 17.47 0.36 -5.01
N PHE A 98 17.91 0.13 -3.77
CA PHE A 98 17.16 0.50 -2.58
C PHE A 98 17.44 1.94 -2.15
N ASP A 99 16.48 2.83 -2.41
CA ASP A 99 16.42 4.17 -1.82
C ASP A 99 15.10 4.36 -1.06
N PRO A 100 15.09 4.25 0.27
CA PRO A 100 13.87 4.35 1.07
C PRO A 100 13.22 5.75 0.99
N ALA A 101 13.97 6.81 0.70
CA ALA A 101 13.43 8.15 0.58
C ALA A 101 12.70 8.34 -0.76
N ALA A 102 13.33 7.95 -1.88
CA ALA A 102 12.72 8.03 -3.20
C ALA A 102 11.49 7.12 -3.33
N LEU A 103 11.52 5.94 -2.69
CA LEU A 103 10.42 4.97 -2.71
C LEU A 103 9.17 5.42 -1.94
N ARG A 104 9.17 6.61 -1.34
CA ARG A 104 7.93 7.24 -0.85
C ARG A 104 7.05 7.72 -2.01
N ALA A 105 7.64 8.09 -3.15
CA ALA A 105 6.89 8.56 -4.32
C ALA A 105 6.25 7.40 -5.11
N PRO A 106 4.97 7.51 -5.51
CA PRO A 106 4.31 6.47 -6.32
C PRO A 106 4.99 6.22 -7.68
N ALA A 107 5.55 7.26 -8.30
CA ALA A 107 6.26 7.15 -9.57
C ALA A 107 7.53 6.30 -9.45
N ALA A 108 8.31 6.49 -8.39
CA ALA A 108 9.52 5.70 -8.12
C ALA A 108 9.20 4.21 -7.93
N LYS A 109 8.12 3.89 -7.21
CA LYS A 109 7.65 2.49 -7.07
C LYS A 109 7.29 1.85 -8.41
N ARG A 110 6.60 2.59 -9.30
CA ARG A 110 6.22 2.11 -10.65
C ARG A 110 7.43 1.88 -11.53
N ALA A 111 8.41 2.79 -11.50
CA ALA A 111 9.67 2.69 -12.24
C ALA A 111 10.54 1.50 -11.77
N LEU A 112 10.45 1.12 -10.49
CA LEU A 112 11.19 -0.02 -9.93
C LEU A 112 10.64 -1.38 -10.38
N TRP A 113 9.34 -1.49 -10.68
CA TRP A 113 8.68 -2.78 -10.91
C TRP A 113 9.24 -3.58 -12.10
N PRO A 114 9.54 -2.99 -13.27
CA PRO A 114 10.19 -3.71 -14.37
C PRO A 114 11.52 -4.36 -13.97
N SER A 115 12.36 -3.63 -13.22
CA SER A 115 13.67 -4.12 -12.75
C SER A 115 13.52 -5.32 -11.82
N LEU A 116 12.63 -5.25 -10.83
CA LEU A 116 12.35 -6.39 -9.93
C LEU A 116 11.83 -7.62 -10.69
N ARG A 117 11.01 -7.41 -11.74
CA ARG A 117 10.54 -8.51 -12.60
C ARG A 117 11.66 -9.13 -13.43
N ALA A 118 12.60 -8.32 -13.93
CA ALA A 118 13.77 -8.82 -14.66
C ALA A 118 14.66 -9.68 -13.74
N LEU A 119 14.97 -9.19 -12.54
CA LEU A 119 15.73 -9.91 -11.51
C LEU A 119 15.09 -11.25 -11.17
N ARG A 120 13.77 -11.26 -10.97
CA ARG A 120 13.02 -12.48 -10.69
C ARG A 120 13.11 -13.53 -11.80
N ARG A 121 13.13 -13.10 -13.07
CA ARG A 121 13.31 -14.02 -14.21
C ARG A 121 14.74 -14.55 -14.29
N GLY A 122 15.73 -13.73 -13.94
CA GLY A 122 17.14 -14.15 -13.85
C GLY A 122 17.42 -15.11 -12.70
N SER A 123 16.67 -15.02 -11.59
CA SER A 123 16.87 -15.89 -10.42
C SER A 123 16.53 -17.37 -10.64
N GLY A 124 15.62 -17.66 -11.59
CA GLY A 124 15.33 -19.04 -12.02
C GLY A 124 16.39 -19.63 -12.95
N ARG A 125 17.36 -18.81 -13.38
CA ARG A 125 18.51 -19.19 -14.21
C ARG A 125 19.79 -19.13 -13.40
N GLY A 126 19.77 -19.70 -12.20
CA GLY A 126 20.99 -20.01 -11.46
C GLY A 126 21.89 -20.95 -12.29
N PRO A 127 23.22 -20.84 -12.17
CA PRO A 127 24.14 -21.66 -12.93
C PRO A 127 23.90 -23.13 -12.60
N ARG A 128 23.56 -23.92 -13.63
CA ARG A 128 23.83 -25.36 -13.57
C ARG A 128 25.33 -25.51 -13.79
N GLY A 129 26.08 -25.48 -12.69
CA GLY A 129 27.49 -25.83 -12.61
C GLY A 129 27.65 -26.88 -11.53
#